data_AF-A0A7X6QZU5-F1
#
_entry.id   AF-A0A7X6QZU5-F1
#
_cell.length_a   1.000
_cell.length_b   1.000
_cell.length_c   1.000
_cell.angle_alpha   90.00
_cell.angle_beta   90.00
_cell.angle_gamma   90.00
#
_symmetry.space_group_name_H-M   'P 1'
#
loop_
_entity.id
_entity.type
_entity.pdbx_description
1 polymer ?
#
loop_
_entity_poly.entity_id
_entity_poly.type
_entity_poly.pdbx_seq_one_letter_code
_entity_poly.pdbx_strand_id
1 'polypeptide(L)'
;MSDQEENESTLAKVTGLIVAGAVAWAAQKAIGAVWQKAVGHKPPQPEDPGDSRLGEVVAAAAITGAVVALARVLATRGTAKFSKRVNDGRHLPGKN
;
A
#
# COMPACT_ATOMS: atom_id res chain seq x y z
N MET A 1 4.19 -3.15 36.09
CA MET A 1 3.34 -3.38 34.91
C MET A 1 3.61 -2.40 33.76
N SER A 2 4.56 -1.46 33.90
CA SER A 2 4.83 -0.38 32.95
C SER A 2 5.92 -0.69 31.90
N ASP A 3 6.89 -1.55 32.18
CA ASP A 3 8.02 -1.81 31.26
C ASP A 3 7.67 -2.72 30.06
N GLN A 4 6.59 -3.51 30.14
CA GLN A 4 6.18 -4.38 29.04
C GLN A 4 5.45 -3.62 27.92
N GLU A 5 4.66 -2.60 28.26
CA GLU A 5 3.88 -1.83 27.29
C GLU A 5 4.77 -0.91 26.42
N GLU A 6 5.85 -0.37 27.01
CA GLU A 6 6.86 0.42 26.29
C GLU A 6 7.64 -0.43 25.27
N ASN A 7 8.07 -1.64 25.67
CA ASN A 7 8.82 -2.54 24.79
C ASN A 7 7.98 -3.02 23.60
N GLU A 8 6.72 -3.35 23.83
CA GLU A 8 5.76 -3.71 22.76
C GLU A 8 5.56 -2.55 21.77
N SER A 9 5.34 -1.33 22.28
CA SER A 9 5.20 -0.13 21.45
C SER A 9 6.47 0.15 20.64
N THR A 10 7.64 -0.01 21.26
CA THR A 10 8.94 0.23 20.61
C THR A 10 9.23 -0.82 19.55
N LEU A 11 8.98 -2.10 19.83
CA LEU A 11 9.09 -3.19 18.86
C LEU A 11 8.14 -3.00 17.66
N ALA A 12 6.90 -2.60 17.92
CA ALA A 12 5.93 -2.32 16.86
C ALA A 12 6.38 -1.13 15.99
N LYS A 13 6.90 -0.06 16.60
CA LYS A 13 7.43 1.11 15.88
C LYS A 13 8.65 0.76 15.03
N VAL A 14 9.62 0.05 15.59
CA VAL A 14 10.84 -0.37 14.88
C VAL A 14 10.50 -1.30 13.73
N THR A 15 9.62 -2.27 13.97
CA THR A 15 9.15 -3.19 12.92
C THR A 15 8.41 -2.42 11.83
N GLY A 16 7.55 -1.47 12.20
CA GLY A 16 6.85 -0.60 11.26
C GLY A 16 7.81 0.20 10.38
N LEU A 17 8.87 0.76 10.96
CA LEU A 17 9.91 1.49 10.20
C LEU A 17 10.66 0.59 9.23
N ILE A 18 11.04 -0.62 9.65
CA ILE A 18 11.73 -1.59 8.79
C ILE A 18 10.84 -1.98 7.61
N VAL A 19 9.57 -2.30 7.87
CA VAL A 19 8.61 -2.67 6.84
C VAL A 19 8.37 -1.50 5.87
N ALA A 20 8.17 -0.29 6.39
CA ALA A 20 8.01 0.90 5.55
C ALA A 20 9.23 1.14 4.65
N GLY A 21 10.44 0.98 5.19
CA GLY A 21 11.68 1.09 4.41
C GLY A 21 11.79 0.04 3.31
N ALA A 22 11.48 -1.22 3.62
CA ALA A 22 11.47 -2.30 2.64
C ALA A 22 10.45 -2.06 1.51
N VAL A 23 9.25 -1.58 1.86
CA VAL A 23 8.21 -1.22 0.90
C VAL A 23 8.66 -0.05 0.02
N ALA A 24 9.27 0.98 0.60
CA ALA A 24 9.78 2.12 -0.16
C ALA A 24 10.87 1.69 -1.17
N TRP A 25 11.83 0.86 -0.74
CA TRP A 25 12.87 0.33 -1.62
C TRP A 25 12.29 -0.51 -2.76
N ALA A 26 11.35 -1.41 -2.44
CA ALA A 26 10.69 -2.24 -3.44
C ALA A 26 9.87 -1.38 -4.43
N ALA A 27 9.19 -0.35 -3.95
CA ALA A 27 8.44 0.59 -4.78
C ALA A 27 9.37 1.34 -5.75
N GLN A 28 10.51 1.85 -5.29
CA GLN A 28 11.49 2.49 -6.18
C GLN A 28 11.99 1.54 -7.27
N LYS A 29 12.24 0.27 -6.93
CA LYS A 29 12.66 -0.75 -7.91
C LYS A 29 11.56 -1.08 -8.91
N ALA A 30 10.33 -1.22 -8.43
CA ALA A 30 9.15 -1.51 -9.24
C ALA A 30 8.84 -0.36 -10.21
N ILE A 31 8.87 0.88 -9.74
CA ILE A 31 8.67 2.07 -10.57
C ILE A 31 9.71 2.10 -11.69
N GLY A 32 11.00 1.93 -11.38
CA GLY A 32 12.05 1.91 -12.39
C GLY A 32 11.88 0.80 -13.43
N ALA A 33 11.50 -0.41 -12.99
CA ALA A 33 11.27 -1.55 -13.89
C ALA A 33 10.03 -1.35 -14.78
N VAL A 34 8.94 -0.84 -14.22
CA VAL A 34 7.70 -0.54 -14.95
C VAL A 34 7.96 0.56 -15.97
N TRP A 35 8.72 1.61 -15.61
CA TRP A 35 9.05 2.70 -16.52
C TRP A 35 9.90 2.25 -17.70
N GLN A 36 10.94 1.46 -17.42
CA GLN A 36 11.81 0.89 -18.44
C GLN A 36 11.02 -0.02 -19.40
N LYS A 37 10.03 -0.77 -18.89
CA LYS A 37 9.16 -1.64 -19.69
C LYS A 37 8.09 -0.87 -20.50
N ALA A 38 7.50 0.17 -19.92
CA ALA A 38 6.37 0.88 -20.52
C ALA A 38 6.81 1.97 -21.50
N VAL A 39 7.87 2.71 -21.18
CA VAL A 39 8.30 3.90 -21.94
C VAL A 39 9.54 3.60 -22.80
N GLY A 40 10.28 2.51 -22.52
CA GLY A 40 11.49 2.13 -23.27
C GLY A 40 12.71 3.02 -23.03
N HIS A 41 12.56 4.10 -22.27
CA HIS A 41 13.58 5.11 -21.98
C HIS A 41 13.56 5.45 -20.48
N LYS A 42 14.68 5.98 -19.96
CA LYS A 42 14.87 6.27 -18.53
C LYS A 42 13.82 7.30 -18.06
N PRO A 43 13.25 7.16 -16.84
CA PRO A 43 12.22 8.08 -16.34
C PRO A 43 12.67 9.54 -16.46
N PRO A 44 11.80 10.43 -16.97
CA PRO A 44 12.14 11.84 -17.17
C PRO A 44 12.56 12.44 -15.84
N GLN A 45 13.69 13.15 -15.86
CA GLN A 45 14.13 13.90 -14.68
C GLN A 45 13.26 15.16 -14.54
N PRO A 46 12.96 15.59 -13.31
CA PRO A 46 12.06 16.72 -13.04
C PRO A 46 12.52 18.08 -13.60
N GLU A 47 13.67 18.13 -14.27
CA GLU A 47 14.31 19.33 -14.82
C GLU A 47 14.19 19.48 -16.35
N ASP A 48 13.46 18.61 -17.06
CA ASP A 48 13.33 18.67 -18.52
C ASP A 48 11.95 19.23 -18.98
N PRO A 49 11.88 20.48 -19.50
CA PRO A 49 10.62 21.20 -19.71
C PRO A 49 9.93 20.96 -21.07
N GLY A 50 10.31 19.96 -21.87
CA GLY A 50 9.69 19.70 -23.19
C GLY A 50 9.07 18.29 -23.31
N ASP A 51 7.81 18.20 -23.76
CA ASP A 51 7.02 16.98 -24.07
C ASP A 51 6.81 15.91 -22.98
N SER A 52 7.60 15.91 -21.91
CA SER A 52 7.51 14.94 -20.80
C SER A 52 6.20 15.03 -20.01
N ARG A 53 5.50 16.18 -20.08
CA ARG A 53 4.34 16.48 -19.23
C ARG A 53 3.10 15.63 -19.54
N LEU A 54 2.82 15.28 -20.80
CA LEU A 54 1.68 14.41 -21.12
C LEU A 54 1.92 12.97 -20.66
N GLY A 55 3.14 12.46 -20.87
CA GLY A 55 3.55 11.14 -20.35
C GLY A 55 3.50 11.08 -18.83
N GLU A 56 3.94 12.15 -18.16
CA GLU A 56 3.89 12.27 -16.70
C GLU A 56 2.46 12.34 -16.16
N VAL A 57 1.55 13.07 -16.83
CA VAL A 57 0.13 13.13 -16.48
C VAL A 57 -0.54 11.76 -16.66
N VAL A 58 -0.26 11.05 -17.76
CA VAL A 58 -0.82 9.71 -18.00
C VAL A 58 -0.29 8.71 -16.98
N ALA A 59 1.01 8.75 -16.67
CA ALA A 59 1.60 7.89 -15.66
C ALA A 59 1.06 8.17 -14.27
N ALA A 60 0.94 9.45 -13.88
CA ALA A 60 0.33 9.85 -12.63
C ALA A 60 -1.13 9.37 -12.54
N ALA A 61 -1.92 9.57 -13.60
CA ALA A 61 -3.31 9.10 -13.65
C ALA A 61 -3.42 7.58 -13.55
N ALA A 62 -2.54 6.83 -14.23
CA ALA A 62 -2.50 5.37 -14.15
C ALA A 62 -2.16 4.89 -12.73
N ILE A 63 -1.15 5.51 -12.09
CA ILE A 63 -0.76 5.19 -10.71
C ILE A 63 -1.90 5.51 -9.75
N THR A 64 -2.48 6.71 -9.82
CA THR A 64 -3.60 7.11 -8.96
C THR A 64 -4.80 6.18 -9.16
N GLY A 65 -5.17 5.88 -10.41
CA GLY A 65 -6.26 4.95 -10.73
C GLY A 65 -6.02 3.55 -10.16
N ALA A 66 -4.79 3.02 -10.32
CA ALA A 66 -4.42 1.72 -9.78
C ALA A 66 -4.48 1.70 -8.24
N VAL A 67 -3.95 2.74 -7.57
CA VAL A 67 -3.99 2.86 -6.11
C VAL A 67 -5.42 2.91 -5.59
N VAL A 68 -6.29 3.70 -6.23
CA VAL A 68 -7.71 3.81 -5.84
C VAL A 68 -8.44 2.47 -6.01
N ALA A 69 -8.21 1.77 -7.14
CA ALA A 69 -8.80 0.46 -7.37
C ALA A 69 -8.35 -0.57 -6.32
N LEU A 70 -7.05 -0.61 -6.02
CA LEU A 70 -6.50 -1.47 -4.97
C LEU A 70 -7.08 -1.13 -3.60
N ALA A 71 -7.15 0.15 -3.24
CA ALA A 71 -7.75 0.60 -1.99
C ALA A 71 -9.21 0.12 -1.86
N ARG A 72 -9.99 0.22 -2.93
CA ARG A 72 -11.39 -0.25 -2.95
C ARG A 72 -11.49 -1.76 -2.76
N VAL A 73 -10.65 -2.54 -3.45
CA VAL A 73 -10.60 -4.01 -3.30
C VAL A 73 -10.18 -4.40 -1.89
N LEU A 74 -9.18 -3.73 -1.31
CA LEU A 74 -8.75 -3.97 0.06
C LEU A 74 -9.80 -3.58 1.07
N ALA A 75 -10.50 -2.46 0.87
CA ALA A 75 -11.62 -2.05 1.73
C ALA A 75 -12.72 -3.11 1.71
N THR A 76 -13.18 -3.51 0.53
CA THR A 76 -14.23 -4.56 0.42
C THR A 76 -13.79 -5.90 1.01
N ARG A 77 -12.56 -6.34 0.77
CA ARG A 77 -12.02 -7.59 1.35
C ARG A 77 -11.80 -7.49 2.86
N GLY A 78 -11.34 -6.34 3.33
CA GLY A 78 -11.10 -6.03 4.74
C GLY A 78 -12.41 -6.02 5.52
N THR A 79 -13.44 -5.34 5.02
CA THR A 79 -14.79 -5.37 5.57
C THR A 79 -15.35 -6.78 5.56
N ALA A 80 -15.20 -7.56 4.49
CA ALA A 80 -15.66 -8.95 4.46
C ALA A 80 -14.97 -9.83 5.53
N LYS A 81 -13.65 -9.71 5.70
CA LYS A 81 -12.92 -10.44 6.77
C LYS A 81 -13.33 -9.98 8.17
N PHE A 82 -13.49 -8.68 8.38
CA PHE A 82 -13.87 -8.11 9.66
C PHE A 82 -15.30 -8.49 10.04
N SER A 83 -16.26 -8.36 9.11
CA SER A 83 -17.64 -8.79 9.31
C SER A 83 -17.75 -10.29 9.58
N LYS A 84 -16.93 -11.14 8.94
CA LYS A 84 -16.90 -12.58 9.23
C LYS A 84 -16.42 -12.87 10.66
N ARG A 85 -15.33 -12.22 11.09
CA ARG A 85 -14.83 -12.31 12.49
C ARG A 85 -15.86 -11.82 13.52
N VAL A 86 -16.58 -10.74 13.22
CA VAL A 86 -17.62 -10.17 14.09
C VAL A 86 -18.91 -11.02 14.10
N ASN A 87 -19.23 -11.70 13.00
CA ASN A 87 -20.42 -12.56 12.90
C ASN A 87 -20.20 -13.93 13.55
N ASP A 88 -19.01 -14.52 13.41
CA ASP A 88 -18.67 -15.80 14.06
C ASP A 88 -18.70 -15.69 15.60
N GLY A 89 -18.40 -14.51 16.16
CA GLY A 89 -18.54 -14.21 17.59
C GLY A 89 -19.97 -13.99 18.08
N ARG A 90 -20.98 -13.91 17.18
CA ARG A 90 -22.39 -13.68 17.53
C ARG A 90 -23.28 -14.92 17.39
N HIS A 91 -22.73 -16.07 17.01
CA HIS A 91 -23.47 -17.34 17.00
C HIS A 91 -23.48 -17.93 18.42
N LEU A 92 -24.40 -17.45 19.26
CA LEU A 92 -24.62 -18.01 20.59
C LEU A 92 -25.29 -19.39 20.49
N PRO A 93 -24.73 -20.44 21.12
CA PRO A 93 -25.40 -21.72 21.28
C PRO A 93 -26.48 -21.59 22.36
N GLY A 94 -27.74 -21.91 22.03
CA GLY A 94 -28.79 -22.06 23.04
C GLY A 94 -30.16 -21.54 22.63
N LYS A 95 -30.81 -22.25 21.70
CA LYS A 95 -32.27 -22.40 21.75
C LYS A 95 -32.60 -23.77 21.17
N ASN A 96 -32.81 -24.71 22.08
CA ASN A 96 -33.82 -25.77 22.10
C ASN A 96 -33.84 -26.34 23.51
#